data_AF-A0AAJ0UFC3-F1
#
_entry.id   AF-A0AAJ0UFC3-F1
#
_cell.length_a   1.000
_cell.length_b   1.000
_cell.length_c   1.000
_cell.angle_alpha   90.00
_cell.angle_beta   90.00
_cell.angle_gamma   90.00
#
_symmetry.space_group_name_H-M   'P 1'
#
loop_
_entity.id
_entity.type
_entity.pdbx_description
1 polymer ?
#
loop_
_entity_poly.entity_id
_entity_poly.type
_entity_poly.pdbx_seq_one_letter_code
_entity_poly.pdbx_strand_id
1 'polypeptide(L)'
;MALGDVYDALISRRVYKPPFSHRRAVEIIQEGRGGHFDPQVVDAFIACQEDLRQIALAHANHQDELEALEQTDDRRLTYSR
;
A
#
# COMPACT_ATOMS: atom_id res chain seq x y z
N MET A 1 8.48 -8.45 12.09
CA MET A 1 8.67 -8.10 10.67
C MET A 1 8.55 -6.59 10.56
N ALA A 2 9.44 -5.91 9.84
CA ALA A 2 9.42 -4.45 9.80
C ALA A 2 8.24 -3.94 8.95
N LEU A 3 7.76 -2.73 9.24
CA LEU A 3 6.62 -2.12 8.53
C LEU A 3 6.89 -2.03 7.02
N GLY A 4 8.12 -1.68 6.62
CA GLY A 4 8.53 -1.58 5.22
C GLY A 4 8.38 -2.90 4.45
N ASP A 5 8.81 -4.02 5.04
CA ASP A 5 8.64 -5.34 4.42
C ASP A 5 7.16 -5.69 4.23
N VAL A 6 6.31 -5.31 5.18
CA VAL A 6 4.87 -5.54 5.10
C VAL A 6 4.25 -4.66 4.01
N TYR A 7 4.65 -3.40 3.92
CA TYR A 7 4.18 -2.50 2.86
C TYR A 7 4.55 -3.04 1.48
N ASP A 8 5.83 -3.38 1.25
CA ASP A 8 6.31 -3.96 0.00
C ASP A 8 5.56 -5.25 -0.37
N ALA A 9 5.38 -6.12 0.62
CA ALA A 9 4.60 -7.35 0.50
C ALA A 9 3.12 -7.16 0.11
N LEU A 10 2.52 -6.02 0.46
CA LEU A 10 1.13 -5.68 0.16
C LEU A 10 0.97 -5.11 -1.26
N ILE A 11 1.92 -4.29 -1.70
CA ILE A 11 1.89 -3.65 -3.03
C ILE A 11 2.52 -4.50 -4.13
N SER A 12 3.22 -5.58 -3.76
CA SER A 12 3.83 -6.50 -4.72
C SER A 12 2.87 -7.59 -5.19
N ARG A 13 2.95 -7.94 -6.47
CA ARG A 13 2.19 -9.05 -7.04
C ARG A 13 2.65 -10.38 -6.45
N ARG A 14 1.70 -11.23 -6.08
CA ARG A 14 1.96 -12.63 -5.71
C ARG A 14 1.28 -13.56 -6.70
N VAL A 15 1.81 -14.77 -6.86
CA VAL A 15 1.34 -15.78 -7.84
C VAL A 15 -0.18 -15.97 -7.85
N TYR A 16 -0.84 -15.83 -6.69
CA TYR A 16 -2.28 -16.05 -6.51
C TYR A 16 -3.05 -14.83 -6.01
N LYS A 17 -2.42 -13.66 -5.91
CA LYS A 17 -3.08 -12.47 -5.35
C LYS A 17 -2.61 -11.20 -6.07
N PRO A 18 -3.55 -10.38 -6.58
CA PRO A 18 -3.20 -9.10 -7.14
C PRO A 18 -2.62 -8.18 -6.05
N PRO A 19 -1.75 -7.23 -6.43
CA PRO A 19 -1.22 -6.24 -5.51
C PRO A 19 -2.36 -5.37 -4.94
N PHE A 20 -2.22 -4.95 -3.69
CA PHE A 20 -3.12 -3.94 -3.13
C PHE A 20 -2.74 -2.55 -3.64
N SER A 21 -3.74 -1.68 -3.74
CA SER A 21 -3.47 -0.27 -4.02
C SER A 21 -2.69 0.38 -2.88
N HIS A 22 -1.93 1.43 -3.18
CA HIS A 22 -1.17 2.20 -2.18
C HIS A 22 -2.06 2.58 -0.99
N ARG A 23 -3.23 3.16 -1.27
CA ARG A 23 -4.21 3.55 -0.25
C ARG A 23 -4.62 2.38 0.63
N ARG A 24 -4.93 1.22 0.03
CA ARG A 24 -5.37 0.05 0.80
C ARG A 24 -4.24 -0.49 1.68
N ALA A 25 -3.01 -0.48 1.19
CA ALA A 25 -1.84 -0.86 1.99
C ALA A 25 -1.65 0.08 3.20
N VAL A 26 -1.80 1.40 3.00
CA VAL A 26 -1.74 2.40 4.08
C VAL A 26 -2.85 2.17 5.11
N GLU A 27 -4.09 1.95 4.67
CA GLU A 27 -5.22 1.65 5.58
C GLU A 27 -4.94 0.43 6.46
N ILE A 28 -4.45 -0.67 5.88
CA ILE A 28 -4.10 -1.90 6.62
C ILE A 28 -3.01 -1.63 7.66
N ILE A 29 -1.99 -0.83 7.31
CA ILE A 29 -0.90 -0.47 8.22
C ILE A 29 -1.42 0.42 9.36
N GLN A 30 -2.31 1.36 9.04
CA GLN A 30 -2.93 2.24 10.02
C GLN A 30 -3.85 1.48 10.98
N GLU A 31 -4.62 0.50 10.49
CA GLU A 31 -5.44 -0.41 11.32
C GLU A 31 -4.58 -1.23 12.29
N GLY A 32 -3.33 -1.54 11.91
CA GLY A 32 -2.36 -2.27 12.75
C GLY A 32 -1.64 -1.41 13.81
N ARG A 33 -1.90 -0.10 13.86
CA ARG A 33 -1.24 0.86 14.76
C ARG A 33 -1.50 0.55 16.23
N GLY A 34 -0.44 0.41 17.02
CA GLY A 34 -0.53 0.15 18.47
C GLY A 34 -0.83 -1.31 18.84
N GLY A 35 -0.99 -2.19 17.85
CA GLY A 35 -1.10 -3.63 18.03
C GLY A 35 0.05 -4.36 17.35
N HIS A 36 0.01 -4.43 16.02
CA HIS A 36 1.01 -5.11 15.19
C HIS A 36 2.24 -4.24 14.89
N PHE A 37 2.07 -2.92 14.91
CA PHE A 37 3.12 -1.95 14.64
C PHE A 37 3.22 -0.92 15.75
N ASP A 38 4.45 -0.46 16.01
CA ASP A 38 4.70 0.65 16.91
C ASP A 38 4.01 1.92 16.38
N PRO A 39 3.22 2.64 17.20
CA PRO A 39 2.56 3.86 16.79
C PRO A 39 3.49 4.92 16.19
N GLN A 40 4.69 5.08 16.75
CA GLN A 40 5.66 6.06 16.25
C GLN A 40 6.17 5.70 14.85
N VAL A 41 6.30 4.40 14.57
CA VAL A 41 6.74 3.89 13.27
C VAL A 41 5.62 4.06 12.23
N VAL A 42 4.36 3.82 12.61
CA VAL A 42 3.22 4.09 11.73
C VAL A 42 3.09 5.58 11.43
N ASP A 43 3.24 6.43 12.44
CA ASP A 43 3.13 7.88 12.27
C ASP A 43 4.26 8.41 11.34
N ALA A 44 5.48 7.89 11.49
CA ALA A 44 6.60 8.20 10.58
C ALA A 44 6.35 7.68 9.15
N PHE A 45 5.78 6.48 9.01
CA PHE A 45 5.41 5.93 7.70
C PHE A 45 4.36 6.80 7.01
N ILE A 46 3.30 7.21 7.71
CA ILE A 46 2.25 8.08 7.14
C ILE A 46 2.83 9.41 6.67
N ALA A 47 3.78 9.98 7.43
CA ALA A 47 4.46 11.22 7.04
C ALA A 47 5.26 11.09 5.73
N CYS A 48 5.82 9.91 5.44
CA CYS A 48 6.66 9.65 4.27
C CYS A 48 6.00 8.73 3.22
N GLN A 49 4.70 8.43 3.34
CA GLN A 49 4.04 7.41 2.52
C GLN A 49 4.07 7.74 1.02
N GLU A 50 4.01 9.02 0.68
CA GLU A 50 4.01 9.48 -0.71
C GLU A 50 5.40 9.31 -1.32
N ASP A 51 6.47 9.62 -0.58
CA ASP A 51 7.84 9.34 -1.03
C ASP A 51 8.07 7.85 -1.24
N LEU A 52 7.56 7.02 -0.32
CA LEU A 52 7.59 5.56 -0.45
C LEU A 52 6.79 5.08 -1.66
N ARG A 53 5.67 5.73 -1.99
CA ARG A 53 4.89 5.46 -3.21
C ARG A 53 5.70 5.78 -4.46
N GLN A 54 6.41 6.91 -4.49
CA GLN A 54 7.27 7.27 -5.62
C GLN A 54 8.42 6.27 -5.82
N ILE A 55 9.05 5.84 -4.73
CA ILE A 55 10.09 4.81 -4.78
C ILE A 55 9.49 3.49 -5.29
N ALA A 56 8.34 3.08 -4.78
CA ALA A 56 7.66 1.87 -5.23
C ALA A 56 7.29 1.91 -6.72
N LEU A 57 6.81 3.06 -7.22
CA LEU A 57 6.55 3.26 -8.65
C LEU A 57 7.82 3.14 -9.50
N ALA A 58 8.93 3.71 -9.04
CA ALA A 58 10.20 3.64 -9.75
C ALA A 58 10.80 2.22 -9.82
N HIS A 59 10.42 1.35 -8.87
CA HIS A 59 10.94 -0.01 -8.72
C HIS A 59 9.93 -1.12 -9.02
N ALA A 60 8.72 -0.78 -9.48
CA ALA A 60 7.71 -1.75 -9.81
C ALA A 60 8.18 -2.66 -10.96
N ASN A 61 8.05 -3.98 -10.79
CA ASN A 61 8.53 -4.96 -11.77
C ASN A 61 7.44 -5.36 -12.76
N HIS A 62 6.17 -5.20 -12.38
CA HIS A 62 5.02 -5.57 -13.19
C HIS A 62 4.06 -4.39 -13.38
N GLN A 63 3.39 -4.38 -14.53
CA GLN A 63 2.43 -3.34 -14.89
C GLN A 63 1.24 -3.29 -13.93
N ASP A 64 0.79 -4.43 -13.41
CA ASP A 64 -0.28 -4.49 -12.40
C ASP A 64 0.11 -3.75 -11.09
N GLU A 65 1.40 -3.72 -10.74
CA GLU A 65 1.91 -3.04 -9.54
C GLU A 65 1.92 -1.52 -9.76
N LEU A 66 2.34 -1.08 -10.96
CA LEU A 66 2.24 0.33 -11.38
C LEU A 66 0.78 0.79 -11.34
N GLU A 67 -0.14 0.05 -11.95
CA GLU A 67 -1.56 0.40 -11.98
C GLU A 67 -2.14 0.50 -10.55
N ALA A 68 -1.80 -0.44 -9.66
CA ALA A 68 -2.26 -0.41 -8.27
C ALA A 68 -1.69 0.80 -7.48
N LEU A 69 -0.47 1.23 -7.78
CA LEU A 69 0.19 2.37 -7.13
C LEU A 69 -0.21 3.73 -7.75
N GLU A 70 -0.62 3.74 -9.01
CA GLU A 70 -1.10 4.93 -9.75
C GLU A 70 -2.59 5.21 -9.56
N GLN A 71 -3.38 4.21 -9.12
CA GLN A 71 -4.80 4.35 -8.80
C GLN A 71 -5.03 5.33 -7.65
N THR A 72 -5.03 6.60 -7.99
CA THR A 72 -5.47 7.71 -7.16
C THR A 72 -6.98 7.80 -7.36
N ASP A 73 -7.73 6.99 -6.59
CA ASP A 73 -9.19 7.03 -6.41
C ASP A 73 -9.99 7.72 -7.54
N ASP A 74 -10.26 7.02 -8.65
CA ASP A 74 -11.38 7.40 -9.52
C ASP A 74 -12.61 6.59 -9.14
N ARG A 75 -13.59 7.29 -8.60
CA ARG A 75 -14.94 6.81 -8.32
C ARG A 75 -15.57 6.14 -9.54
N ARG A 76 -15.44 4.81 -9.68
CA ARG A 76 -16.32 3.93 -10.47
C ARG A 76 -16.31 2.56 -9.81
N LEU A 77 -17.40 1.96 -9.32
CA LEU A 77 -18.82 2.17 -9.46
C LEU A 77 -19.50 1.71 -8.17
N THR A 78 -20.58 2.41 -7.81
CA THR A 78 -21.75 1.84 -7.15
C THR A 78 -22.01 0.39 -7.59
N TYR A 79 -21.76 -0.59 -6.72
CA TYR A 79 -22.47 -1.87 -6.81
C TYR A 79 -23.72 -1.75 -5.93
N SER A 80 -24.73 -1.10 -6.51
CA SER A 80 -26.10 -1.27 -6.13
C SER A 80 -26.53 -2.71 -6.42
N ARG A 81 -26.70 -3.52 -5.37
CA ARG A 81 -27.85 -4.41 -5.24
C ARG A 81 -28.12 -4.75 -3.78
#